data_AF-A0A3N5QXV7-F1
#
_entry.id   AF-A0A3N5QXV7-F1
#
_cell.length_a   1.000
_cell.length_b   1.000
_cell.length_c   1.000
_cell.angle_alpha   90.00
_cell.angle_beta   90.00
_cell.angle_gamma   90.00
#
_symmetry.space_group_name_H-M   'P 1'
#
loop_
_entity.id
_entity.type
_entity.pdbx_description
1 polymer ?
#
loop_
_entity_poly.entity_id
_entity_poly.type
_entity_poly.pdbx_seq_one_letter_code
_entity_poly.pdbx_strand_id
1 'polypeptide(L)'
;MDTKHLARMNRTRRSWAEPYKIKMVERLRMTTREERLAAIKEAGYNTFLLKSRDVYIDLLTDSGTSAMSDYQWAGMMMGDEAYSGSENFYNLERNVQKYYGYPYLVPTHQGRGAEHLISQILIKPGDVVPGNMYFTTTRLHQELAGGMFVDVIVDEAHDPTFIHPFKGNVDLMKFNKVIAIHSAEKIPYITVGATVNMAGGQPISMANMRDVYTMAHNHGIKVILDATRAVENAWFIKQREDG
;
A
#
# COMPACT_ATOMS: atom_id res chain seq x y z
N MET A 1 12.17 18.45 19.35
CA MET A 1 11.58 17.44 20.26
C MET A 1 12.66 16.45 20.63
N ASP A 2 12.86 16.24 21.93
CA ASP A 2 14.00 15.53 22.52
C ASP A 2 13.96 14.02 22.20
N THR A 3 15.06 13.45 21.73
CA THR A 3 15.21 12.05 21.27
C THR A 3 14.87 11.01 22.35
N LYS A 4 14.78 11.45 23.61
CA LYS A 4 14.36 10.64 24.75
C LYS A 4 12.86 10.33 24.81
N HIS A 5 12.00 11.05 24.08
CA HIS A 5 10.55 10.81 24.12
C HIS A 5 10.12 9.58 23.30
N LEU A 6 10.79 9.29 22.18
CA LEU A 6 10.53 8.09 21.36
C LEU A 6 10.98 6.79 22.06
N ALA A 7 11.94 6.86 22.99
CA ALA A 7 12.46 5.71 23.72
C ALA A 7 11.57 5.26 24.91
N ARG A 8 10.52 6.03 25.24
CA ARG A 8 9.68 5.82 26.44
C ARG A 8 8.28 5.29 26.16
N MET A 9 8.03 4.75 24.97
CA MET A 9 6.82 3.96 24.72
C MET A 9 6.89 2.63 25.50
N ASN A 10 6.24 2.62 26.65
CA ASN A 10 5.72 1.47 27.40
C ASN A 10 6.12 0.09 26.87
N ARG A 11 7.25 -0.44 27.37
CA ARG A 11 7.59 -1.88 27.33
C ARG A 11 6.72 -2.70 28.31
N THR A 12 5.44 -2.36 28.47
CA THR A 12 4.49 -3.17 29.24
C THR A 12 4.05 -4.36 28.39
N ARG A 13 4.87 -5.43 28.44
CA ARG A 13 4.60 -6.84 28.06
C ARG A 13 3.45 -7.05 27.05
N ARG A 14 3.72 -6.84 25.76
CA ARG A 14 2.96 -7.51 24.70
C ARG A 14 3.35 -9.00 24.75
N SER A 15 2.37 -9.89 24.92
CA SER A 15 2.63 -11.33 24.80
C SER A 15 3.27 -11.60 23.43
N TRP A 16 4.36 -12.37 23.41
CA TRP A 16 5.07 -12.75 22.19
C TRP A 16 4.33 -13.81 21.37
N ALA A 17 3.32 -14.47 21.97
CA ALA A 17 2.55 -15.51 21.30
C ALA A 17 1.66 -14.92 20.21
N GLU A 18 1.55 -15.64 19.09
CA GLU A 18 0.65 -15.34 18.00
C GLU A 18 -0.80 -15.30 18.52
N PRO A 19 -1.62 -14.29 18.14
CA PRO A 19 -3.02 -14.18 18.57
C PRO A 19 -3.94 -15.14 17.78
N TYR A 20 -3.40 -16.26 17.31
CA TYR A 20 -4.08 -17.29 16.54
C TYR A 20 -3.43 -18.66 16.80
N LYS A 21 -4.12 -19.73 16.40
CA LYS A 21 -3.58 -21.10 16.41
C LYS A 21 -3.45 -21.61 14.98
N ILE A 22 -2.46 -22.46 14.74
CA ILE A 22 -2.27 -23.10 13.44
C ILE A 22 -3.42 -24.10 13.21
N LYS A 23 -4.14 -23.93 12.10
CA LYS A 23 -5.23 -24.83 11.67
C LYS A 23 -4.78 -25.82 10.59
N MET A 24 -3.94 -25.37 9.68
CA MET A 24 -3.42 -26.10 8.52
C MET A 24 -1.95 -25.74 8.30
N VAL A 25 -1.17 -26.66 7.75
CA VAL A 25 0.25 -26.44 7.39
C VAL A 25 0.49 -26.79 5.92
N GLU A 26 1.41 -26.06 5.29
CA GLU A 26 1.99 -26.38 3.98
C GLU A 26 3.40 -26.94 4.18
N ARG A 27 3.78 -27.98 3.42
CA ARG A 27 5.09 -28.62 3.58
C ARG A 27 6.18 -27.79 2.92
N LEU A 28 7.24 -27.50 3.67
CA LEU A 28 8.47 -26.91 3.14
C LEU A 28 9.46 -28.00 2.73
N ARG A 29 10.22 -27.77 1.65
CA ARG A 29 11.37 -28.59 1.29
C ARG A 29 12.64 -27.99 1.91
N MET A 30 13.36 -28.79 2.70
CA MET A 30 14.69 -28.41 3.13
C MET A 30 15.71 -28.72 2.03
N THR A 31 16.39 -27.69 1.53
CA THR A 31 17.43 -27.84 0.52
C THR A 31 18.83 -27.88 1.13
N THR A 32 19.75 -28.59 0.48
CA THR A 32 21.18 -28.48 0.80
C THR A 32 21.78 -27.20 0.21
N ARG A 33 23.00 -26.85 0.64
CA ARG A 33 23.70 -25.69 0.07
C ARG A 33 24.01 -25.92 -1.42
N GLU A 34 24.38 -27.14 -1.78
CA GLU A 34 24.72 -27.54 -3.14
C GLU A 34 23.50 -27.42 -4.07
N GLU A 35 22.32 -27.86 -3.62
CA GLU A 35 21.07 -27.69 -4.35
C GLU A 35 20.74 -26.21 -4.58
N ARG A 36 20.88 -25.37 -3.54
CA ARG A 36 20.65 -23.92 -3.67
C ARG A 36 21.63 -23.26 -4.64
N LEU A 37 22.90 -23.65 -4.62
CA LEU A 37 23.91 -23.14 -5.55
C LEU A 37 23.62 -23.52 -7.00
N ALA A 38 23.14 -24.75 -7.23
CA ALA A 38 22.70 -25.17 -8.56
C ALA A 38 21.47 -24.39 -9.03
N ALA A 39 20.45 -24.26 -8.16
CA ALA A 39 19.21 -23.55 -8.48
C ALA A 39 19.45 -22.07 -8.78
N ILE A 40 20.25 -21.36 -7.98
CA ILE A 40 20.53 -19.94 -8.23
C ILE A 40 21.37 -19.71 -9.49
N LYS A 41 22.23 -20.68 -9.85
CA LYS A 41 22.97 -20.63 -11.12
C LYS A 41 22.04 -20.87 -12.32
N GLU A 42 21.11 -21.83 -12.24
CA GLU A 42 20.08 -22.07 -13.26
C GLU A 42 19.19 -20.82 -13.45
N ALA A 43 18.85 -20.16 -12.34
CA ALA A 43 18.06 -18.92 -12.33
C ALA A 43 18.86 -17.66 -12.74
N GLY A 44 20.12 -17.80 -13.19
CA GLY A 44 20.94 -16.68 -13.63
C GLY A 44 21.20 -15.65 -12.52
N TYR A 45 21.30 -16.10 -11.26
CA TYR A 45 21.45 -15.27 -10.07
C TYR A 45 20.31 -14.26 -9.83
N ASN A 46 19.14 -14.49 -10.44
CA ASN A 46 17.93 -13.71 -10.21
C ASN A 46 16.92 -14.53 -9.39
N THR A 47 16.60 -14.07 -8.19
CA THR A 47 15.67 -14.77 -7.28
C THR A 47 14.25 -14.85 -7.83
N PHE A 48 13.83 -13.92 -8.71
CA PHE A 48 12.52 -13.99 -9.38
C PHE A 48 12.36 -15.21 -10.29
N LEU A 49 13.46 -15.82 -10.73
CA LEU A 49 13.45 -16.99 -11.60
C LEU A 49 13.64 -18.30 -10.84
N LEU A 50 13.77 -18.26 -9.51
CA LEU A 50 13.80 -19.46 -8.68
C LEU A 50 12.43 -20.14 -8.70
N LYS A 51 12.44 -21.48 -8.76
CA LYS A 51 11.24 -22.28 -8.60
C LYS A 51 10.86 -22.29 -7.12
N SER A 52 9.59 -22.11 -6.78
CA SER A 52 9.11 -22.04 -5.39
C SER A 52 9.54 -23.24 -4.55
N ARG A 53 9.52 -24.45 -5.12
CA ARG A 53 9.96 -25.70 -4.46
C ARG A 53 11.41 -25.71 -4.00
N ASP A 54 12.25 -24.82 -4.53
CA ASP A 54 13.67 -24.70 -4.21
C ASP A 54 13.94 -23.56 -3.20
N VAL A 55 12.88 -22.85 -2.79
CA VAL A 55 12.89 -21.77 -1.78
C VAL A 55 12.38 -22.32 -0.45
N TYR A 56 13.14 -22.14 0.63
CA TYR A 56 12.77 -22.63 1.96
C TYR A 56 11.82 -21.67 2.69
N ILE A 57 12.17 -20.38 2.74
CA ILE A 57 11.36 -19.30 3.28
C ILE A 57 11.28 -18.24 2.19
N ASP A 58 10.08 -17.95 1.70
CA ASP A 58 9.87 -16.99 0.64
C ASP A 58 9.54 -15.61 1.21
N LEU A 59 10.46 -14.67 1.04
CA LEU A 59 10.32 -13.26 1.43
C LEU A 59 10.32 -12.35 0.21
N LEU A 60 10.01 -12.89 -0.98
CA LEU A 60 9.97 -12.10 -2.22
C LEU A 60 8.92 -11.00 -2.15
N THR A 61 7.75 -11.32 -1.58
CA THR A 61 6.63 -10.39 -1.45
C THR A 61 5.64 -10.84 -0.38
N ASP A 62 4.92 -9.88 0.19
CA ASP A 62 3.73 -10.04 1.03
C ASP A 62 2.42 -10.07 0.20
N SER A 63 2.50 -9.83 -1.12
CA SER A 63 1.34 -9.77 -2.02
C SER A 63 0.80 -11.17 -2.34
N GLY A 64 -0.36 -11.52 -1.77
CA GLY A 64 -1.07 -12.77 -2.09
C GLY A 64 -0.49 -14.04 -1.44
N THR A 65 0.49 -13.89 -0.56
CA THR A 65 1.19 -14.98 0.14
C THR A 65 0.73 -15.14 1.60
N SER A 66 -0.37 -14.49 1.97
CA SER A 66 -0.95 -14.54 3.31
C SER A 66 -1.65 -15.88 3.61
N ALA A 67 -1.61 -16.31 4.86
CA ALA A 67 -2.41 -17.44 5.34
C ALA A 67 -3.85 -16.99 5.67
N MET A 68 -4.84 -17.62 5.03
CA MET A 68 -6.25 -17.39 5.33
C MET A 68 -6.71 -18.12 6.61
N SER A 69 -7.65 -17.51 7.32
CA SER A 69 -8.37 -18.13 8.44
C SER A 69 -9.34 -19.23 7.97
N ASP A 70 -9.81 -20.05 8.92
CA ASP A 70 -10.87 -21.03 8.66
C ASP A 70 -12.20 -20.37 8.26
N TYR A 71 -12.53 -19.18 8.76
CA TYR A 71 -13.68 -18.39 8.31
C TYR A 71 -13.58 -17.98 6.84
N GLN A 72 -12.40 -17.61 6.35
CA GLN A 72 -12.19 -17.28 4.94
C GLN A 72 -12.31 -18.52 4.06
N TRP A 73 -11.76 -19.67 4.48
CA TRP A 73 -11.97 -20.95 3.79
C TRP A 73 -13.46 -21.35 3.76
N ALA A 74 -14.20 -21.17 4.86
CA ALA A 74 -15.63 -21.39 4.88
C ALA A 74 -16.37 -20.45 3.91
N GLY A 75 -15.97 -19.17 3.83
CA GLY A 75 -16.51 -18.21 2.87
C GLY A 75 -16.27 -18.63 1.42
N MET A 76 -15.10 -19.16 1.09
CA MET A 76 -14.83 -19.69 -0.26
C MET A 76 -15.73 -20.86 -0.64
N MET A 77 -16.10 -21.72 0.32
CA MET A 77 -17.04 -22.82 0.06
C MET A 77 -18.50 -22.35 -0.14
N MET A 78 -18.77 -21.07 0.14
CA MET A 78 -20.08 -20.41 0.01
C MET A 78 -20.07 -19.36 -1.13
N GLY A 79 -19.24 -19.57 -2.14
CA GLY A 79 -19.19 -18.72 -3.33
C GLY A 79 -20.48 -18.80 -4.16
N ASP A 80 -21.12 -17.66 -4.34
CA ASP A 80 -22.18 -17.41 -5.30
C ASP A 80 -21.57 -16.91 -6.61
N GLU A 81 -21.39 -17.84 -7.55
CA GLU A 81 -20.74 -17.64 -8.85
C GLU A 81 -21.68 -17.07 -9.92
N ALA A 82 -22.78 -16.41 -9.50
CA ALA A 82 -23.66 -15.71 -10.41
C ALA A 82 -22.92 -14.59 -11.17
N TYR A 83 -23.13 -14.53 -12.48
CA TYR A 83 -22.50 -13.51 -13.35
C TYR A 83 -22.91 -12.08 -13.01
N SER A 84 -24.12 -11.88 -12.48
CA SER A 84 -24.63 -10.59 -12.05
C SER A 84 -25.46 -10.77 -10.79
N GLY A 85 -25.29 -9.87 -9.82
CA GLY A 85 -26.05 -9.88 -8.57
C GLY A 85 -25.57 -10.90 -7.54
N SER A 86 -24.30 -11.32 -7.58
CA SER A 86 -23.73 -12.22 -6.56
C SER A 86 -23.90 -11.67 -5.15
N GLU A 87 -24.37 -12.50 -4.22
CA GLU A 87 -24.46 -12.15 -2.80
C GLU A 87 -23.10 -11.79 -2.18
N ASN A 88 -22.02 -12.38 -2.69
CA ASN A 88 -20.66 -12.06 -2.21
C ASN A 88 -20.24 -10.65 -2.61
N PHE A 89 -20.68 -10.14 -3.78
CA PHE A 89 -20.45 -8.75 -4.18
C PHE A 89 -21.11 -7.78 -3.19
N TYR A 90 -22.39 -7.98 -2.86
CA TYR A 90 -23.08 -7.10 -1.92
C TYR A 90 -22.51 -7.20 -0.50
N ASN A 91 -22.01 -8.38 -0.10
CA ASN A 91 -21.26 -8.51 1.14
C ASN A 91 -19.96 -7.68 1.13
N LEU A 92 -19.20 -7.71 0.03
CA LEU A 92 -17.99 -6.89 -0.13
C LEU A 92 -18.33 -5.39 -0.11
N GLU A 93 -19.32 -4.96 -0.89
CA GLU A 93 -19.77 -3.57 -0.98
C GLU A 93 -20.15 -3.01 0.39
N ARG A 94 -21.00 -3.72 1.15
CA ARG A 94 -21.39 -3.31 2.50
C ARG A 94 -20.20 -3.15 3.44
N ASN A 95 -19.20 -4.04 3.35
CA ASN A 95 -18.01 -3.94 4.20
C ASN A 95 -17.10 -2.77 3.78
N VAL A 96 -16.95 -2.50 2.49
CA VAL A 96 -16.23 -1.32 2.00
C VAL A 96 -16.91 -0.04 2.47
N GLN A 97 -18.24 0.07 2.30
CA GLN A 97 -19.03 1.20 2.80
C GLN A 97 -18.89 1.37 4.31
N LYS A 98 -18.94 0.27 5.09
CA LYS A 98 -18.83 0.31 6.55
C LYS A 98 -17.46 0.77 7.05
N TYR A 99 -16.38 0.20 6.51
CA TYR A 99 -15.03 0.40 7.07
C TYR A 99 -14.23 1.50 6.38
N TYR A 100 -14.46 1.74 5.10
CA TYR A 100 -13.78 2.80 4.33
C TYR A 100 -14.67 4.03 4.11
N GLY A 101 -15.99 3.91 4.23
CA GLY A 101 -16.91 5.04 4.07
C GLY A 101 -17.19 5.46 2.63
N TYR A 102 -16.64 4.75 1.63
CA TYR A 102 -16.92 5.05 0.23
C TYR A 102 -18.32 4.58 -0.18
N PRO A 103 -19.12 5.42 -0.85
CA PRO A 103 -20.49 5.06 -1.23
C PRO A 103 -20.56 4.03 -2.37
N TYR A 104 -19.53 3.98 -3.22
CA TYR A 104 -19.50 3.14 -4.42
C TYR A 104 -18.28 2.22 -4.40
N LEU A 105 -18.44 1.03 -4.99
CA LEU A 105 -17.38 0.04 -5.15
C LEU A 105 -17.41 -0.53 -6.57
N VAL A 106 -16.23 -0.66 -7.17
CA VAL A 106 -16.00 -1.50 -8.36
C VAL A 106 -14.91 -2.51 -8.02
N PRO A 107 -15.22 -3.81 -7.89
CA PRO A 107 -14.21 -4.82 -7.59
C PRO A 107 -13.30 -5.02 -8.81
N THR A 108 -12.02 -5.22 -8.56
CA THR A 108 -11.02 -5.60 -9.55
C THR A 108 -10.30 -6.86 -9.10
N HIS A 109 -9.69 -7.58 -10.04
CA HIS A 109 -8.96 -8.82 -9.72
C HIS A 109 -7.80 -8.59 -8.72
N GLN A 110 -7.16 -7.41 -8.77
CA GLN A 110 -6.16 -6.94 -7.81
C GLN A 110 -5.91 -5.42 -7.99
N GLY A 111 -4.95 -4.88 -7.23
CA GLY A 111 -4.60 -3.45 -7.20
C GLY A 111 -4.36 -2.81 -8.58
N ARG A 112 -3.50 -3.39 -9.43
CA ARG A 112 -3.19 -2.81 -10.75
C ARG A 112 -4.39 -2.68 -11.69
N GLY A 113 -5.41 -3.53 -11.52
CA GLY A 113 -6.67 -3.37 -12.26
C GLY A 113 -7.41 -2.09 -11.87
N ALA A 114 -7.43 -1.75 -10.58
CA ALA A 114 -8.03 -0.50 -10.09
C ALA A 114 -7.20 0.72 -10.51
N GLU A 115 -5.86 0.62 -10.46
CA GLU A 115 -4.94 1.67 -10.92
C GLU A 115 -5.16 1.99 -12.41
N HIS A 116 -5.37 0.97 -13.24
CA HIS A 116 -5.66 1.15 -14.65
C HIS A 116 -6.97 1.92 -14.86
N LEU A 117 -8.07 1.49 -14.22
CA LEU A 117 -9.36 2.16 -14.34
C LEU A 117 -9.29 3.62 -13.91
N ILE A 118 -8.75 3.90 -12.72
CA ILE A 118 -8.74 5.27 -12.18
C ILE A 118 -7.86 6.21 -13.00
N SER A 119 -6.73 5.71 -13.51
CA SER A 119 -5.84 6.49 -14.38
C SER A 119 -6.51 6.83 -15.70
N GLN A 120 -7.15 5.85 -16.37
CA GLN A 120 -7.86 6.07 -17.63
C GLN A 120 -9.08 7.00 -17.48
N ILE A 121 -9.75 7.00 -16.33
CA ILE A 121 -10.93 7.83 -16.08
C ILE A 121 -10.52 9.29 -15.78
N LEU A 122 -9.46 9.50 -15.00
CA LEU A 122 -9.16 10.81 -14.42
C LEU A 122 -8.02 11.57 -15.13
N ILE A 123 -7.09 10.89 -15.80
CA ILE A 123 -5.90 11.52 -16.38
C ILE A 123 -6.13 11.85 -17.85
N LYS A 124 -5.70 13.04 -18.24
CA LYS A 124 -5.55 13.45 -19.64
C LYS A 124 -4.07 13.63 -19.99
N PRO A 125 -3.68 13.48 -21.27
CA PRO A 125 -2.31 13.74 -21.69
C PRO A 125 -1.82 15.15 -21.28
N GLY A 126 -0.67 15.20 -20.60
CA GLY A 126 -0.07 16.43 -20.09
C GLY A 126 -0.49 16.82 -18.67
N ASP A 127 -1.35 16.05 -18.03
CA ASP A 127 -1.65 16.21 -16.60
C ASP A 127 -0.46 15.81 -15.73
N VAL A 128 -0.45 16.27 -14.48
CA VAL A 128 0.58 16.01 -13.47
C VAL A 128 -0.05 15.33 -12.26
N VAL A 129 0.53 14.22 -11.83
CA VAL A 129 0.03 13.43 -10.69
C VAL A 129 1.06 13.43 -9.57
N PRO A 130 0.92 14.32 -8.57
CA PRO A 130 1.76 14.27 -7.39
C PRO A 130 1.48 13.02 -6.55
N GLY A 131 2.49 12.50 -5.86
CA GLY A 131 2.31 11.50 -4.82
C GLY A 131 3.47 11.42 -3.83
N ASN A 132 3.23 10.84 -2.66
CA ASN A 132 4.26 10.58 -1.64
C ASN A 132 5.10 9.35 -2.01
N MET A 133 5.96 9.51 -3.01
CA MET A 133 6.71 8.44 -3.68
C MET A 133 5.81 7.52 -4.52
N TYR A 134 6.42 6.88 -5.52
CA TYR A 134 5.69 6.02 -6.45
C TYR A 134 5.61 4.57 -5.95
N PHE A 135 4.62 3.85 -6.45
CA PHE A 135 4.70 2.39 -6.60
C PHE A 135 4.79 2.06 -8.10
N THR A 136 5.43 0.93 -8.42
CA THR A 136 5.87 0.63 -9.80
C THR A 136 4.70 0.57 -10.78
N THR A 137 3.62 -0.14 -10.43
CA THR A 137 2.44 -0.25 -11.31
C THR A 137 1.59 1.02 -11.32
N THR A 138 1.48 1.72 -10.18
CA THR A 138 0.73 2.97 -10.08
C THR A 138 1.30 4.02 -11.02
N ARG A 139 2.62 4.27 -10.96
CA ARG A 139 3.30 5.23 -11.84
C ARG A 139 3.19 4.80 -13.31
N LEU A 140 3.36 3.51 -13.59
CA LEU A 140 3.20 3.00 -14.96
C LEU A 140 1.80 3.32 -15.51
N HIS A 141 0.74 3.08 -14.75
CA HIS A 141 -0.62 3.36 -15.20
C HIS A 141 -0.92 4.85 -15.35
N GLN A 142 -0.33 5.70 -14.51
CA GLN A 142 -0.39 7.15 -14.65
C GLN A 142 0.29 7.62 -15.95
N GLU A 143 1.51 7.16 -16.21
CA GLU A 143 2.28 7.53 -17.40
C GLU A 143 1.66 6.96 -18.68
N LEU A 144 1.11 5.74 -18.66
CA LEU A 144 0.36 5.16 -19.79
C LEU A 144 -0.89 5.95 -20.13
N ALA A 145 -1.52 6.61 -19.16
CA ALA A 145 -2.65 7.51 -19.39
C ALA A 145 -2.20 8.92 -19.87
N GLY A 146 -0.89 9.15 -20.00
CA GLY A 146 -0.31 10.42 -20.44
C GLY A 146 -0.03 11.43 -19.33
N GLY A 147 -0.12 11.02 -18.07
CA GLY A 147 0.22 11.84 -16.92
C GLY A 147 1.72 11.83 -16.61
N MET A 148 2.20 12.85 -15.91
CA MET A 148 3.55 12.93 -15.38
C MET A 148 3.54 12.79 -13.86
N PHE A 149 4.19 11.75 -13.33
CA PHE A 149 4.34 11.59 -11.88
C PHE A 149 5.31 12.63 -11.30
N VAL A 150 4.96 13.22 -10.16
CA VAL A 150 5.85 14.11 -9.39
C VAL A 150 5.91 13.66 -7.93
N ASP A 151 7.12 13.41 -7.45
CA ASP A 151 7.31 13.02 -6.05
C ASP A 151 7.20 14.24 -5.12
N VAL A 152 6.31 14.16 -4.15
CA VAL A 152 6.06 15.18 -3.12
C VAL A 152 6.18 14.60 -1.71
N ILE A 153 6.88 13.48 -1.52
CA ILE A 153 7.19 12.96 -0.19
C ILE A 153 8.14 13.88 0.59
N VAL A 154 8.12 13.83 1.92
CA VAL A 154 9.11 14.49 2.78
C VAL A 154 10.54 14.00 2.49
N ASP A 155 11.53 14.90 2.58
CA ASP A 155 12.93 14.59 2.23
C ASP A 155 13.52 13.45 3.09
N GLU A 156 13.09 13.36 4.35
CA GLU A 156 13.48 12.33 5.32
C GLU A 156 13.18 10.91 4.84
N ALA A 157 12.27 10.73 3.90
CA ALA A 157 11.96 9.44 3.30
C ALA A 157 13.10 8.87 2.45
N HIS A 158 13.97 9.73 1.91
CA HIS A 158 15.10 9.34 1.07
C HIS A 158 16.38 9.03 1.85
N ASP A 159 16.44 9.37 3.14
CA ASP A 159 17.52 8.96 4.03
C ASP A 159 17.09 7.71 4.82
N PRO A 160 17.59 6.50 4.50
CA PRO A 160 17.20 5.28 5.21
C PRO A 160 17.65 5.25 6.68
N THR A 161 18.63 6.07 7.07
CA THR A 161 19.19 6.10 8.43
C THR A 161 18.52 7.13 9.35
N PHE A 162 17.85 8.14 8.77
CA PHE A 162 17.13 9.14 9.55
C PHE A 162 15.97 8.49 10.33
N ILE A 163 15.68 8.93 11.55
CA ILE A 163 14.55 8.41 12.32
C ILE A 163 13.45 9.46 12.35
N HIS A 164 12.31 9.15 11.76
CA HIS A 164 11.13 10.02 11.73
C HIS A 164 9.86 9.18 11.94
N PRO A 165 8.89 9.64 12.75
CA PRO A 165 7.71 8.84 13.09
C PRO A 165 6.80 8.56 11.90
N PHE A 166 6.78 9.43 10.88
CA PHE A 166 5.91 9.34 9.71
C PHE A 166 6.65 9.75 8.43
N LYS A 167 7.62 8.95 7.99
CA LYS A 167 8.38 9.21 6.74
C LYS A 167 7.55 9.11 5.46
N GLY A 168 6.34 8.57 5.52
CA GLY A 168 5.46 8.52 4.36
C GLY A 168 4.75 9.85 4.09
N ASN A 169 4.87 10.84 4.98
CA ASN A 169 4.11 12.10 4.86
C ASN A 169 4.36 12.79 3.51
N VAL A 170 3.31 13.42 2.98
CA VAL A 170 3.41 14.37 1.89
C VAL A 170 4.01 15.66 2.44
N ASP A 171 5.01 16.19 1.75
CA ASP A 171 5.51 17.55 1.95
C ASP A 171 4.55 18.54 1.27
N LEU A 172 3.80 19.27 2.11
CA LEU A 172 2.82 20.25 1.66
C LEU A 172 3.46 21.42 0.87
N MET A 173 4.72 21.76 1.14
CA MET A 173 5.43 22.80 0.40
C MET A 173 5.75 22.31 -1.01
N LYS A 174 6.18 21.06 -1.16
CA LYS A 174 6.38 20.43 -2.48
C LYS A 174 5.04 20.33 -3.23
N PHE A 175 3.98 19.88 -2.58
CA PHE A 175 2.66 19.79 -3.21
C PHE A 175 2.16 21.17 -3.67
N ASN A 176 2.25 22.20 -2.81
CA ASN A 176 1.90 23.57 -3.19
C ASN A 176 2.75 24.11 -4.34
N LYS A 177 4.05 23.77 -4.40
CA LYS A 177 4.92 24.14 -5.51
C LYS A 177 4.49 23.49 -6.83
N VAL A 178 4.06 22.22 -6.82
CA VAL A 178 3.52 21.54 -8.01
C VAL A 178 2.26 22.27 -8.51
N ILE A 179 1.35 22.64 -7.60
CA ILE A 179 0.15 23.42 -7.94
C ILE A 179 0.54 24.76 -8.57
N ALA A 180 1.51 25.49 -7.99
CA ALA A 180 1.94 26.79 -8.49
C ALA A 180 2.60 26.71 -9.88
N ILE A 181 3.34 25.64 -10.18
CA ILE A 181 4.05 25.47 -11.46
C ILE A 181 3.09 25.03 -12.57
N HIS A 182 2.18 24.09 -12.28
CA HIS A 182 1.38 23.41 -13.31
C HIS A 182 -0.07 23.89 -13.40
N SER A 183 -0.52 24.72 -12.46
CA SER A 183 -1.94 25.01 -12.19
C SER A 183 -2.71 23.80 -11.65
N ALA A 184 -3.65 24.05 -10.74
CA ALA A 184 -4.52 23.04 -10.17
C ALA A 184 -5.35 22.29 -11.24
N GLU A 185 -5.70 22.96 -12.34
CA GLU A 185 -6.47 22.37 -13.45
C GLU A 185 -5.74 21.23 -14.17
N LYS A 186 -4.40 21.18 -14.06
CA LYS A 186 -3.57 20.10 -14.62
C LYS A 186 -3.30 18.97 -13.65
N ILE A 187 -3.88 19.01 -12.45
CA ILE A 187 -3.66 18.03 -11.40
C ILE A 187 -4.99 17.31 -11.13
N PRO A 188 -5.27 16.19 -11.82
CA PRO A 188 -6.55 15.50 -11.68
C PRO A 188 -6.71 14.91 -10.27
N TYR A 189 -5.62 14.46 -9.68
CA TYR A 189 -5.57 13.97 -8.30
C TYR A 189 -4.14 13.96 -7.74
N ILE A 190 -4.03 13.92 -6.41
CA ILE A 190 -2.84 13.49 -5.68
C ILE A 190 -3.01 12.02 -5.24
N THR A 191 -1.97 11.20 -5.39
CA THR A 191 -1.94 9.82 -4.89
C THR A 191 -1.24 9.77 -3.55
N VAL A 192 -1.88 9.19 -2.54
CA VAL A 192 -1.30 9.04 -1.20
C VAL A 192 -1.22 7.56 -0.84
N GLY A 193 -0.01 7.02 -0.74
CA GLY A 193 0.26 5.65 -0.31
C GLY A 193 0.22 5.52 1.22
N ALA A 194 -0.56 4.56 1.72
CA ALA A 194 -0.67 4.26 3.14
C ALA A 194 -0.50 2.75 3.37
N THR A 195 0.64 2.25 3.84
CA THR A 195 1.95 2.93 3.99
C THR A 195 2.65 3.17 2.65
N VAL A 196 3.72 3.97 2.63
CA VAL A 196 4.53 4.18 1.42
C VAL A 196 5.48 3.01 1.17
N ASN A 197 5.20 2.23 0.13
CA ASN A 197 5.95 1.00 -0.20
C ASN A 197 7.44 1.27 -0.46
N MET A 198 7.76 2.19 -1.36
CA MET A 198 9.14 2.47 -1.78
C MET A 198 9.99 3.17 -0.71
N ALA A 199 9.36 3.76 0.31
CA ALA A 199 10.04 4.29 1.49
C ALA A 199 10.36 3.20 2.54
N GLY A 200 10.05 1.92 2.25
CA GLY A 200 10.23 0.80 3.16
C GLY A 200 9.04 0.59 4.10
N GLY A 201 7.81 0.81 3.62
CA GLY A 201 6.59 0.64 4.41
C GLY A 201 6.38 1.73 5.46
N GLN A 202 6.82 2.96 5.18
CA GLN A 202 6.77 4.05 6.15
C GLN A 202 5.36 4.66 6.24
N PRO A 203 4.87 4.95 7.46
CA PRO A 203 3.51 5.44 7.64
C PRO A 203 3.37 6.93 7.34
N ILE A 204 2.13 7.31 7.06
CA ILE A 204 1.63 8.68 7.04
C ILE A 204 0.83 8.97 8.31
N SER A 205 0.91 10.20 8.82
CA SER A 205 0.10 10.63 9.97
C SER A 205 -1.32 11.03 9.57
N MET A 206 -2.24 10.96 10.52
CA MET A 206 -3.61 11.44 10.35
C MET A 206 -3.64 12.97 10.17
N ALA A 207 -2.82 13.71 10.91
CA ALA A 207 -2.64 15.15 10.70
C ALA A 207 -2.24 15.47 9.24
N ASN A 208 -1.24 14.77 8.71
CA ASN A 208 -0.79 14.99 7.32
C ASN A 208 -1.87 14.66 6.30
N MET A 209 -2.63 13.57 6.50
CA MET A 209 -3.77 13.23 5.64
C MET A 209 -4.84 14.33 5.63
N ARG A 210 -5.15 14.93 6.79
CA ARG A 210 -6.10 16.05 6.88
C ARG A 210 -5.60 17.28 6.13
N ASP A 211 -4.33 17.65 6.32
CA ASP A 211 -3.76 18.82 5.67
C ASP A 211 -3.68 18.66 4.14
N VAL A 212 -3.29 17.47 3.66
CA VAL A 212 -3.29 17.13 2.23
C VAL A 212 -4.71 17.23 1.67
N TYR A 213 -5.69 16.66 2.36
CA TYR A 213 -7.08 16.72 1.94
C TYR A 213 -7.60 18.16 1.87
N THR A 214 -7.37 18.96 2.90
CA THR A 214 -7.77 20.38 2.92
C THR A 214 -7.10 21.16 1.78
N MET A 215 -5.79 20.99 1.57
CA MET A 215 -5.07 21.67 0.50
C MET A 215 -5.58 21.26 -0.89
N ALA A 216 -5.75 19.97 -1.14
CA ALA A 216 -6.25 19.45 -2.41
C ALA A 216 -7.70 19.94 -2.67
N HIS A 217 -8.56 19.85 -1.66
CA HIS A 217 -9.96 20.27 -1.75
C HIS A 217 -10.11 21.76 -2.09
N ASN A 218 -9.31 22.62 -1.46
CA ASN A 218 -9.33 24.06 -1.74
C ASN A 218 -8.96 24.41 -3.20
N HIS A 219 -8.27 23.52 -3.89
CA HIS A 219 -7.88 23.66 -5.30
C HIS A 219 -8.72 22.82 -6.27
N GLY A 220 -9.74 22.11 -5.77
CA GLY A 220 -10.55 21.20 -6.60
C GLY A 220 -9.84 19.91 -7.03
N ILE A 221 -8.69 19.59 -6.43
CA ILE A 221 -7.88 18.40 -6.72
C ILE A 221 -8.42 17.22 -5.92
N LYS A 222 -8.57 16.05 -6.57
CA LYS A 222 -9.02 14.82 -5.87
C LYS A 222 -7.88 14.20 -5.07
N VAL A 223 -8.22 13.47 -4.01
CA VAL A 223 -7.26 12.66 -3.25
C VAL A 223 -7.58 11.19 -3.49
N ILE A 224 -6.61 10.45 -4.04
CA ILE A 224 -6.70 8.99 -4.21
C ILE A 224 -5.78 8.35 -3.18
N LEU A 225 -6.37 7.58 -2.26
CA LEU A 225 -5.64 6.79 -1.29
C LEU A 225 -5.27 5.45 -1.92
N ASP A 226 -3.98 5.18 -2.09
CA ASP A 226 -3.50 3.80 -2.25
C ASP A 226 -3.55 3.12 -0.88
N ALA A 227 -4.63 2.36 -0.69
CA ALA A 227 -5.00 1.73 0.57
C ALA A 227 -4.43 0.31 0.73
N THR A 228 -3.47 -0.10 -0.10
CA THR A 228 -2.94 -1.49 -0.13
C THR A 228 -2.49 -1.97 1.25
N ARG A 229 -1.94 -1.09 2.09
CA ARG A 229 -1.50 -1.41 3.47
C ARG A 229 -2.11 -0.46 4.53
N ALA A 230 -3.32 0.02 4.28
CA ALA A 230 -3.94 1.05 5.13
C ALA A 230 -4.11 0.61 6.59
N VAL A 231 -4.31 -0.69 6.83
CA VAL A 231 -4.46 -1.25 8.19
C VAL A 231 -3.14 -1.19 8.97
N GLU A 232 -2.00 -1.41 8.32
CA GLU A 232 -0.68 -1.24 8.95
C GLU A 232 -0.43 0.24 9.28
N ASN A 233 -0.80 1.13 8.35
CA ASN A 233 -0.72 2.58 8.57
C ASN A 233 -1.55 3.02 9.77
N ALA A 234 -2.79 2.51 9.89
CA ALA A 234 -3.67 2.79 11.02
C ALA A 234 -3.07 2.29 12.35
N TRP A 235 -2.39 1.15 12.35
CA TRP A 235 -1.65 0.69 13.53
C TRP A 235 -0.54 1.66 13.92
N PHE A 236 0.25 2.14 12.94
CA PHE A 236 1.30 3.13 13.22
C PHE A 236 0.76 4.45 13.75
N ILE A 237 -0.36 4.96 13.20
CA ILE A 237 -1.04 6.15 13.72
C ILE A 237 -1.40 5.93 15.19
N LYS A 238 -2.08 4.83 15.52
CA LYS A 238 -2.45 4.47 16.90
C LYS A 238 -1.25 4.37 17.85
N GLN A 239 -0.07 4.00 17.33
CA GLN A 239 1.13 3.87 18.15
C GLN A 239 1.90 5.20 18.29
N ARG A 240 1.94 6.02 17.25
CA ARG A 240 2.93 7.12 17.11
C ARG A 240 2.31 8.51 17.14
N GLU A 241 1.01 8.64 16.94
CA GLU A 241 0.29 9.92 16.97
C GLU A 241 -0.49 10.04 18.28
N ASP A 242 -0.49 11.24 18.86
CA ASP A 242 -1.28 11.52 20.06
C ASP A 242 -2.77 11.55 19.69
N GLY A 243 -3.57 10.66 20.29
CA GLY A 243 -5.02 10.53 20.01
C GLY A 243 -5.55 9.12 20.23
#